data_AF-A0A9P3ENY6-F1
#
_entry.id   AF-A0A9P3ENY6-F1
#
_cell.length_a   1.000
_cell.length_b   1.000
_cell.length_c   1.000
_cell.angle_alpha   90.00
_cell.angle_beta   90.00
_cell.angle_gamma   90.00
#
_symmetry.space_group_name_H-M   'P 1'
#
loop_
_entity.id
_entity.type
_entity.pdbx_description
1 polymer ?
#
loop_
_entity_poly.entity_id
_entity_poly.type
_entity_poly.pdbx_seq_one_letter_code
_entity_poly.pdbx_strand_id
1 'polypeptide(L)' 'MISAPHCTPKAKPLEWRLLTNRVARTLEAVTELIDWYRCRWEIETFFNVLKNGCRIEALQLGSVAKIELALALYMVVAW' A
#
# COMPACT_ATOMS: atom_id res chain seq x y z
N MET A 1 18.30 -13.27 12.03
CA MET A 1 17.60 -13.83 10.86
C MET A 1 16.34 -14.50 11.39
N ILE A 2 15.19 -13.84 11.29
CA ILE A 2 13.92 -14.33 11.84
C ILE A 2 13.31 -15.22 10.76
N SER A 3 13.46 -16.54 10.88
CA SER A 3 12.88 -17.50 9.94
C SER A 3 11.41 -17.74 10.29
N ALA A 4 10.50 -17.40 9.38
CA ALA A 4 9.08 -17.74 9.50
C ALA A 4 8.89 -19.27 9.32
N PRO A 5 8.11 -19.94 10.17
CA PRO A 5 7.88 -21.37 10.02
C PRO A 5 6.85 -21.62 8.90
N HIS A 6 7.22 -22.51 7.98
CA HIS A 6 6.39 -23.08 6.92
C HIS A 6 6.12 -22.21 5.68
N CYS A 7 7.13 -22.08 4.82
CA CYS A 7 6.91 -21.79 3.40
C CYS A 7 6.78 -23.13 2.65
N THR A 8 5.71 -23.31 1.87
CA THR A 8 5.51 -24.52 1.05
C THR A 8 6.67 -24.69 0.06
N PRO A 9 7.13 -25.92 -0.26
CA PRO A 9 8.36 -26.16 -1.01
C PRO A 9 8.40 -25.60 -2.44
N LYS A 10 7.32 -24.98 -2.93
CA LYS A 10 7.21 -24.41 -4.28
C LYS A 10 7.25 -22.87 -4.33
N ALA A 11 7.18 -22.18 -3.19
CA ALA A 11 7.16 -20.72 -3.15
C ALA A 11 8.56 -20.16 -2.86
N LYS A 12 8.93 -19.06 -3.53
CA LYS A 12 10.17 -18.34 -3.21
C LYS A 12 10.05 -17.73 -1.81
N PRO A 13 11.08 -17.84 -0.95
CA PRO A 13 11.08 -17.20 0.36
C PRO A 13 10.89 -15.68 0.25
N LEU A 14 10.17 -15.12 1.21
CA LEU A 14 9.98 -13.68 1.31
C LEU A 14 11.24 -13.04 1.92
N GLU A 15 11.90 -12.17 1.18
CA GLU A 15 13.04 -11.38 1.67
C GLU A 15 12.66 -9.89 1.64
N TRP A 16 12.69 -9.23 2.80
CA TRP A 16 12.50 -7.79 2.92
C TRP A 16 13.77 -7.12 3.45
N ARG A 17 14.17 -6.02 2.80
CA ARG A 17 15.24 -5.12 3.25
C ARG A 17 14.64 -3.74 3.42
N LEU A 18 14.41 -3.33 4.66
CA LEU A 18 13.77 -2.06 4.99
C LEU A 18 14.84 -1.06 5.43
N LEU A 19 14.87 0.10 4.77
CA LEU A 19 15.70 1.24 5.17
C LEU A 19 14.83 2.21 5.97
N THR A 20 15.31 2.63 7.14
CA THR A 20 14.59 3.56 8.01
C THR A 20 15.56 4.58 8.62
N ASN A 21 15.05 5.78 8.93
CA ASN A 21 15.77 6.79 9.70
C ASN A 21 15.65 6.56 11.23
N ARG A 22 14.89 5.56 11.67
CA ARG A 22 14.70 5.23 13.09
C ARG A 22 15.75 4.22 13.56
N VAL A 23 16.21 4.40 14.79
CA VAL A 23 17.12 3.47 15.45
C VAL A 23 16.30 2.34 16.09
N ALA A 24 16.52 1.10 15.67
CA ALA A 24 15.92 -0.09 16.27
C ALA A 24 17.04 -1.02 16.77
N ARG A 25 17.20 -1.11 18.10
CA ARG A 25 18.24 -1.93 18.75
C ARG A 25 17.71 -3.21 19.37
N THR A 26 16.40 -3.32 19.55
CA THR A 26 15.75 -4.49 20.14
C THR A 26 14.87 -5.19 19.11
N LEU A 27 14.56 -6.46 19.36
CA LEU A 27 13.71 -7.26 18.47
C LEU A 27 12.30 -6.67 18.38
N GLU A 28 11.79 -6.15 19.49
CA GLU A 28 10.47 -5.54 19.60
C GLU A 28 10.41 -4.28 18.73
N ALA A 29 11.44 -3.43 18.78
CA ALA A 29 11.53 -2.24 17.95
C ALA A 29 11.60 -2.58 16.45
N VAL A 30 12.32 -3.65 16.07
CA VAL A 30 12.36 -4.10 14.66
C VAL A 30 11.01 -4.67 14.22
N THR A 31 10.32 -5.41 15.09
CA THR A 31 8.99 -5.97 14.80
C THR A 31 7.97 -4.86 14.56
N GLU A 32 7.98 -3.82 15.39
CA GLU A 32 7.11 -2.64 15.21
C GLU A 32 7.33 -1.97 13.84
N LEU A 33 8.59 -1.80 13.41
CA LEU A 33 8.89 -1.25 12.08
C LEU A 33 8.35 -2.12 10.94
N ILE A 34 8.38 -3.44 11.09
CA ILE A 34 7.80 -4.37 10.12
C ILE A 34 6.29 -4.20 10.09
N ASP A 35 5.63 -4.10 11.24
CA ASP A 35 4.18 -3.90 11.31
C ASP A 35 3.75 -2.58 10.67
N TRP A 36 4.49 -1.49 10.89
CA TRP A 36 4.24 -0.24 10.16
C TRP A 36 4.44 -0.38 8.65
N TYR A 37 5.47 -1.10 8.22
CA TYR A 37 5.69 -1.34 6.80
C TYR A 37 4.58 -2.20 6.17
N ARG A 38 3.97 -3.09 6.94
CA ARG A 38 2.83 -3.91 6.47
C ARG A 38 1.60 -3.06 6.14
N CYS A 39 1.40 -1.93 6.84
CA CYS A 39 0.34 -0.97 6.51
C CYS A 39 0.52 -0.33 5.12
N ARG A 40 1.69 -0.42 4.48
CA ARG A 40 1.91 0.06 3.11
C ARG A 40 0.87 -0.50 2.14
N TRP A 41 0.38 -1.72 2.35
CA TRP A 41 -0.57 -2.36 1.44
C TRP A 41 -1.93 -1.66 1.38
N GLU A 42 -2.32 -0.90 2.42
CA GLU A 42 -3.61 -0.21 2.47
C GLU A 42 -3.77 0.79 1.31
N ILE A 43 -2.69 1.41 0.84
CA ILE A 43 -2.73 2.31 -0.30
C ILE A 43 -3.09 1.58 -1.61
N GLU A 44 -2.73 0.31 -1.75
CA GLU A 44 -3.09 -0.49 -2.92
C GLU A 44 -4.60 -0.77 -2.94
N THR A 45 -5.20 -1.00 -1.76
CA THR A 45 -6.65 -1.12 -1.61
C THR A 45 -7.35 0.19 -1.96
N PHE A 46 -6.85 1.32 -1.48
CA PHE A 46 -7.37 2.64 -1.84
C PHE A 46 -7.37 2.86 -3.37
N PHE A 47 -6.24 2.62 -4.04
CA PHE A 47 -6.16 2.75 -5.49
C PHE A 47 -7.03 1.74 -6.23
N ASN A 48 -7.21 0.53 -5.68
CA ASN A 48 -8.13 -0.45 -6.23
C ASN A 48 -9.58 0.04 -6.16
N VAL A 49 -10.02 0.61 -5.02
CA VAL A 49 -11.36 1.21 -4.89
C VAL A 49 -11.51 2.38 -5.85
N LEU A 50 -10.53 3.27 -5.93
CA LEU A 50 -10.57 4.44 -6.81
C LEU A 50 -10.68 4.04 -8.30
N LYS A 51 -9.86 3.08 -8.75
CA LYS A 51 -9.82 2.68 -10.17
C LYS A 51 -10.90 1.69 -10.55
N ASN A 52 -11.14 0.66 -9.75
CA ASN A 52 -12.06 -0.42 -10.10
C ASN A 52 -13.46 -0.22 -9.49
N GLY A 53 -13.54 0.33 -8.27
CA GLY A 53 -14.81 0.66 -7.62
C GLY A 53 -15.46 1.92 -8.22
N CYS A 54 -14.78 3.06 -8.10
CA CYS A 54 -15.26 4.35 -8.60
C CYS A 54 -15.11 4.51 -10.12
N ARG A 55 -14.28 3.68 -10.78
CA ARG A 55 -14.05 3.71 -12.23
C ARG A 55 -13.62 5.08 -12.76
N ILE A 56 -12.77 5.78 -12.00
CA ILE A 56 -12.35 7.15 -12.36
C ILE A 56 -11.69 7.24 -13.74
N GLU A 57 -11.03 6.18 -14.20
CA GLU A 57 -10.33 6.13 -15.49
C GLU A 57 -11.29 6.05 -16.68
N ALA A 58 -12.57 5.72 -16.44
CA ALA A 58 -13.61 5.72 -17.47
C ALA A 58 -14.28 7.09 -17.67
N LEU A 59 -13.98 8.08 -16.82
CA LEU A 59 -14.56 9.41 -16.92
C LEU A 59 -14.01 10.17 -18.14
N GLN A 60 -14.88 10.49 -19.09
CA GLN A 60 -14.54 11.23 -20.31
C GLN A 60 -14.80 12.73 -20.14
N LEU A 61 -14.09 13.36 -19.19
CA LEU A 61 -14.24 14.79 -18.93
C LEU A 61 -13.39 15.61 -19.90
N GLY A 62 -14.01 16.57 -20.59
CA GLY A 62 -13.38 17.34 -21.68
C GLY A 62 -12.35 18.39 -21.29
N SER A 63 -11.93 18.47 -20.02
CA SER A 63 -10.83 19.36 -19.60
C SER A 63 -10.09 18.81 -18.38
N VAL A 64 -8.79 19.11 -18.30
CA VAL A 64 -7.93 18.71 -17.17
C VAL A 64 -8.48 19.20 -15.84
N ALA A 65 -8.91 20.46 -15.76
CA ALA A 65 -9.48 21.03 -14.54
C ALA A 65 -10.72 20.25 -14.02
N LYS A 66 -11.55 19.71 -14.93
CA LYS A 66 -12.70 18.88 -14.55
C LYS A 66 -12.25 17.50 -14.06
N ILE A 67 -11.22 16.91 -14.68
CA ILE A 67 -10.62 15.65 -14.24
C ILE A 67 -10.04 15.80 -12.82
N GLU A 68 -9.31 16.88 -12.55
CA GLU A 68 -8.73 17.17 -11.23
C GLU A 68 -9.82 17.33 -10.15
N LEU A 69 -10.90 18.06 -10.48
CA LEU A 69 -12.02 18.24 -9.56
C LEU A 69 -12.74 16.92 -9.27
N ALA A 70 -13.00 16.11 -10.31
CA ALA A 70 -13.61 14.80 -10.14
C ALA A 70 -12.70 13.90 -9.31
N LEU A 71 -11.40 13.88 -9.58
CA LEU A 71 -10.42 13.11 -8.82
C LEU A 71 -10.43 13.50 -7.33
N ALA A 72 -10.44 14.80 -7.01
CA ALA A 72 -10.52 15.28 -5.64
C ALA A 72 -11.76 14.75 -4.89
N LEU A 73 -12.92 14.74 -5.54
CA LEU A 73 -14.15 14.20 -4.97
C LEU A 73 -14.09 12.69 -4.79
N TYR A 74 -13.63 11.95 -5.81
CA TYR A 74 -13.56 10.50 -5.74
C TYR A 74 -12.50 9.99 -4.76
N MET A 75 -11.42 10.75 -4.50
CA MET A 75 -10.47 10.42 -3.45
C MET A 75 -11.11 10.42 -2.05
N VAL A 76 -12.08 11.29 -1.79
CA VAL A 76 -12.84 11.30 -0.52
C VAL A 76 -13.80 10.11 -0.44
N VAL A 77 -14.41 9.72 -1.57
CA VAL A 77 -15.35 8.59 -1.63
C VAL A 77 -14.64 7.23 -1.52
N ALA A 78 -13.40 7.14 -2.00
CA ALA A 78 -12.64 5.89 -2.02
C ALA A 78 -11.95 5.55 -0.68
N TRP A 79 -11.97 6.47 0.29
CA TRP A 79 -11.41 6.32 1.63
C TRP A 79 -12.46 5.79 2.61
#